data_AF-A0AAW0ACV0-F1
#
_entry.id   AF-A0AAW0ACV0-F1
#
_cell.length_a   1.000
_cell.length_b   1.000
_cell.length_c   1.000
_cell.angle_alpha   90.00
_cell.angle_beta   90.00
_cell.angle_gamma   90.00
#
_symmetry.space_group_name_H-M   'P 1'
#
loop_
_entity.id
_entity.type
_entity.pdbx_description
1 polymer ?
#
loop_
_entity_poly.entity_id
_entity_poly.type
_entity_poly.pdbx_seq_one_letter_code
_entity_poly.pdbx_strand_id
1 'polypeptide(L)'
;MTRPADLDAASLTSASGAQLNYWIDAVNKDLPKKVLVKTGTVDIRRQRLADYFSIDLSSLPPAPSIGPISRDTEINKRQWDHLRSLGAEWAEKDKSGQEFQLSTIFLLNLLLEFIKSAIQQTLATAANPMSSVAGSHQMAQPMDVETVQALIKSAGDGDIQALATLFNLQAALTVHSGAAPANLGTIGSSSIPSASVSGPSTTTAPSKTYPSPALANSGTSLSSSSDSAILSSGNLTIEALKKAEGLRDVISQVENGEVARIRELITLKITVNRRERVANELRNEFNGDKDRFFTFFTVAQDSQNALKKRKKSQPAEELRPLRLVVEAIVHRDRAFNGVFVAELWEGKWAGKNKWEIWRAIGKEDYSRK
;
A
#
# COMPACT_ATOMS: atom_id res chain seq x y z
N MET A 1 -31.69 30.02 15.95
CA MET A 1 -30.71 28.98 15.57
C MET A 1 -31.48 27.69 15.41
N THR A 2 -31.53 27.13 14.21
CA THR A 2 -32.31 25.94 13.92
C THR A 2 -31.46 24.72 14.29
N ARG A 3 -31.84 24.02 15.34
CA ARG A 3 -31.20 22.75 15.72
C ARG A 3 -31.48 21.72 14.62
N PRO A 4 -30.47 20.99 14.09
CA PRO A 4 -30.71 19.91 13.15
C PRO A 4 -31.67 18.87 13.77
N ALA A 5 -32.67 18.42 13.01
CA ALA A 5 -33.74 17.56 13.52
C ALA A 5 -33.23 16.26 14.18
N ASP A 6 -32.09 15.75 13.69
CA ASP A 6 -31.51 14.48 14.13
C ASP A 6 -30.47 14.64 15.27
N LEU A 7 -30.26 15.86 15.76
CA LEU A 7 -29.27 16.15 16.79
C LEU A 7 -29.90 16.05 18.18
N ASP A 8 -29.91 14.86 18.78
CA ASP A 8 -30.29 14.63 20.17
C ASP A 8 -29.10 14.18 21.02
N ALA A 9 -29.30 14.02 22.33
CA ALA A 9 -28.22 13.68 23.24
C ALA A 9 -27.62 12.29 22.92
N ALA A 10 -28.45 11.35 22.45
CA ALA A 10 -28.06 9.99 22.08
C ALA A 10 -27.28 9.94 20.76
N SER A 11 -27.73 10.70 19.75
CA SER A 11 -27.03 10.83 18.47
C SER A 11 -25.69 11.55 18.66
N LEU A 12 -25.61 12.51 19.59
CA LEU A 12 -24.36 13.20 19.89
C LEU A 12 -23.33 12.29 20.60
N THR A 13 -23.76 11.43 21.52
CA THR A 13 -22.86 10.47 22.21
C THR A 13 -22.37 9.37 21.28
N SER A 14 -23.19 8.92 20.33
CA SER A 14 -22.84 7.86 19.39
C SER A 14 -22.15 8.35 18.11
N ALA A 15 -22.19 9.66 17.82
CA ALA A 15 -21.66 10.21 16.58
C ALA A 15 -20.16 9.97 16.37
N SER A 16 -19.82 9.60 15.14
CA SER A 16 -18.45 9.49 14.65
C SER A 16 -17.80 10.87 14.47
N GLY A 17 -16.46 10.91 14.41
CA GLY A 17 -15.72 12.15 14.18
C GLY A 17 -16.07 12.87 12.87
N ALA A 18 -16.57 12.16 11.86
CA ALA A 18 -17.03 12.73 10.60
C ALA A 18 -18.41 13.40 10.73
N GLN A 19 -19.35 12.75 11.42
CA GLN A 19 -20.68 13.30 11.70
C GLN A 19 -20.59 14.59 12.55
N LEU A 20 -19.73 14.59 13.57
CA LEU A 20 -19.50 15.80 14.39
C LEU A 20 -18.95 16.95 13.54
N ASN A 21 -18.04 16.69 12.60
CA ASN A 21 -17.51 17.71 11.70
C ASN A 21 -18.58 18.25 10.76
N TYR A 22 -19.46 17.38 10.25
CA TYR A 22 -20.59 17.77 9.41
C TYR A 22 -21.54 18.70 10.17
N TRP A 23 -21.91 18.39 11.41
CA TRP A 23 -22.76 19.26 12.23
C TRP A 23 -22.08 20.59 12.58
N ILE A 24 -20.79 20.58 12.91
CA ILE A 24 -20.02 21.81 13.12
C ILE A 24 -20.00 22.69 11.86
N ASP A 25 -19.88 22.09 10.67
CA ASP A 25 -19.94 22.83 9.40
C ASP A 25 -21.32 23.41 9.12
N ALA A 26 -22.37 22.62 9.34
CA ALA A 26 -23.74 23.08 9.17
C ALA A 26 -24.02 24.30 10.07
N VAL A 27 -23.65 24.23 11.35
CA VAL A 27 -23.81 25.35 12.29
C VAL A 27 -23.00 26.58 11.87
N ASN A 28 -21.73 26.38 11.48
CA ASN A 28 -20.88 27.49 11.06
C ASN A 28 -21.30 28.11 9.72
N LYS A 29 -22.01 27.38 8.86
CA LYS A 29 -22.52 27.88 7.57
C LYS A 29 -23.65 28.88 7.77
N ASP A 30 -24.49 28.68 8.79
CA ASP A 30 -25.63 29.54 9.10
C ASP A 30 -25.25 30.81 9.87
N LEU A 31 -23.96 30.96 10.25
CA LEU A 31 -23.45 32.09 11.01
C LEU A 31 -22.49 32.95 10.18
N PRO A 32 -22.53 34.29 10.31
CA PRO A 32 -21.59 35.17 9.62
C PRO A 32 -20.14 35.02 10.12
N LYS A 33 -19.94 34.42 11.30
CA LYS A 33 -18.63 34.15 11.89
C LYS A 33 -18.60 32.71 12.40
N LYS A 34 -17.49 32.02 12.16
CA LYS A 34 -17.27 30.65 12.67
C LYS A 34 -17.17 30.67 14.19
N VAL A 35 -18.09 29.99 14.86
CA VAL A 35 -18.16 29.90 16.34
C VAL A 35 -17.57 28.58 16.83
N LEU A 36 -17.80 27.48 16.08
CA LEU A 36 -17.35 26.14 16.49
C LEU A 36 -16.07 25.72 15.76
N VAL A 37 -15.07 25.24 16.51
CA VAL A 37 -13.78 24.80 15.97
C VAL A 37 -13.75 23.27 15.83
N LYS A 38 -13.26 22.76 14.69
CA LYS A 38 -13.16 21.33 14.37
C LYS A 38 -11.98 20.60 15.02
N THR A 39 -11.10 21.30 15.73
CA THR A 39 -9.89 20.71 16.32
C THR A 39 -10.19 20.10 17.70
N GLY A 40 -9.57 18.96 18.00
CA GLY A 40 -9.68 18.27 19.29
C GLY A 40 -10.14 16.81 19.16
N THR A 41 -10.17 16.12 20.31
CA THR A 41 -10.71 14.76 20.40
C THR A 41 -12.20 14.72 20.05
N VAL A 42 -12.74 13.52 19.83
CA VAL A 42 -14.18 13.33 19.55
C VAL A 42 -15.01 13.88 20.72
N ASP A 43 -14.61 13.61 21.97
CA ASP A 43 -15.36 14.02 23.15
C ASP A 43 -15.37 15.54 23.35
N ILE A 44 -14.25 16.23 23.08
CA ILE A 44 -14.21 17.71 23.10
C ILE A 44 -15.19 18.29 22.07
N ARG A 45 -15.28 17.67 20.89
CA ARG A 45 -16.21 18.11 19.83
C ARG A 45 -17.67 17.85 20.23
N ARG A 46 -17.97 16.71 20.86
CA ARG A 46 -19.29 16.41 21.43
C ARG A 46 -19.66 17.44 22.48
N GLN A 47 -18.77 17.71 23.44
CA GLN A 47 -19.02 18.69 24.49
C GLN A 47 -19.28 20.08 23.92
N ARG A 48 -18.48 20.55 22.96
CA ARG A 48 -18.72 21.88 22.33
C ARG A 48 -20.07 21.98 21.63
N LEU A 49 -20.49 20.93 20.93
CA LEU A 49 -21.81 20.88 20.29
C LEU A 49 -22.92 20.82 21.35
N ALA A 50 -22.71 20.06 22.43
CA ALA A 50 -23.64 19.97 23.55
C ALA A 50 -23.82 21.33 24.23
N ASP A 51 -22.72 22.01 24.56
CA ASP A 51 -22.71 23.35 25.16
C ASP A 51 -23.43 24.36 24.25
N TYR A 52 -23.14 24.32 22.94
CA TYR A 52 -23.73 25.23 21.96
C TYR A 52 -25.25 25.08 21.81
N PHE A 53 -25.76 23.85 21.87
CA PHE A 53 -27.20 23.55 21.79
C PHE A 53 -27.87 23.39 23.16
N SER A 54 -27.12 23.61 24.26
CA SER A 54 -27.57 23.39 25.63
C SER A 54 -28.15 21.99 25.86
N ILE A 55 -27.50 20.96 25.30
CA ILE A 55 -27.85 19.55 25.47
C ILE A 55 -27.08 19.01 26.69
N ASP A 56 -27.79 18.56 27.72
CA ASP A 56 -27.14 17.94 28.88
C ASP A 56 -26.73 16.50 28.60
N LEU A 57 -25.42 16.30 28.35
CA LEU A 57 -24.82 14.98 28.16
C LEU A 57 -24.77 14.13 29.44
N SER A 58 -24.97 14.74 30.61
CA SER A 58 -24.91 14.06 31.91
C SER A 58 -26.18 13.26 32.24
N SER A 59 -27.29 13.61 31.57
CA SER A 59 -28.62 13.04 31.82
C SER A 59 -28.89 11.71 31.11
N LEU A 60 -27.94 11.21 30.30
CA LEU A 60 -28.19 10.02 29.51
C LEU A 60 -28.10 8.75 30.39
N PRO A 61 -29.13 7.88 30.37
CA PRO A 61 -29.01 6.55 30.96
C PRO A 61 -27.79 5.83 30.37
N PRO A 62 -27.08 4.99 31.16
CA PRO A 62 -25.91 4.25 30.67
C PRO A 62 -26.29 3.54 29.37
N ALA A 63 -25.50 3.80 28.33
CA ALA A 63 -25.82 3.39 26.96
C ALA A 63 -26.27 1.91 26.93
N PRO A 64 -27.31 1.56 26.15
CA PRO A 64 -27.69 0.17 25.97
C PRO A 64 -26.45 -0.63 25.56
N SER A 65 -26.22 -1.70 26.31
CA SER A 65 -25.14 -2.68 26.17
C SER A 65 -24.67 -2.77 24.72
N ILE A 66 -23.39 -2.42 24.51
CA ILE A 66 -22.58 -2.59 23.31
C ILE A 66 -23.23 -3.61 22.37
N GLY A 67 -23.83 -3.12 21.28
CA GLY A 67 -24.24 -3.98 20.18
C GLY A 67 -23.07 -4.86 19.74
N PRO A 68 -23.32 -6.02 19.11
CA PRO A 68 -22.30 -7.00 18.77
C PRO A 68 -21.06 -6.28 18.22
N ILE A 69 -19.92 -6.50 18.89
CA ILE A 69 -18.63 -5.91 18.55
C ILE A 69 -18.50 -5.96 17.04
N SER A 70 -18.32 -4.80 16.40
CA SER A 70 -18.17 -4.76 14.95
C SER A 70 -17.11 -5.78 14.56
N ARG A 71 -17.40 -6.60 13.55
CA ARG A 71 -16.52 -7.68 13.07
C ARG A 71 -15.10 -7.16 12.86
N ASP A 72 -14.95 -5.91 12.43
CA ASP A 72 -13.67 -5.23 12.21
C ASP A 72 -12.90 -5.00 13.52
N THR A 73 -13.57 -4.61 14.60
CA THR A 73 -12.92 -4.47 15.92
C THR A 73 -12.44 -5.80 16.47
N GLU A 74 -13.19 -6.89 16.24
CA GLU A 74 -12.75 -8.22 16.65
C GLU A 74 -11.59 -8.74 15.79
N ILE A 75 -11.63 -8.51 14.47
CA ILE A 75 -10.53 -8.83 13.56
C ILE A 75 -9.27 -8.08 13.98
N ASN A 76 -9.37 -6.76 14.22
CA ASN A 76 -8.23 -5.95 14.66
C ASN A 76 -7.65 -6.47 15.98
N LYS A 77 -8.52 -6.79 16.95
CA LYS A 77 -8.07 -7.36 18.23
C LYS A 77 -7.30 -8.65 18.03
N ARG A 78 -7.83 -9.59 17.23
CA ARG A 78 -7.16 -10.87 16.94
C ARG A 78 -5.83 -10.69 16.22
N GLN A 79 -5.73 -9.74 15.29
CA GLN A 79 -4.46 -9.42 14.61
C GLN A 79 -3.42 -8.89 15.61
N TRP A 80 -3.81 -7.99 16.51
CA TRP A 80 -2.92 -7.47 17.55
C TRP A 80 -2.51 -8.54 18.58
N ASP A 81 -3.42 -9.44 18.95
CA ASP A 81 -3.14 -10.56 19.84
C ASP A 81 -2.12 -11.52 19.20
N HIS A 82 -2.29 -11.83 17.92
CA HIS A 82 -1.35 -12.66 17.17
C HIS A 82 0.04 -12.02 17.07
N LEU A 83 0.12 -10.72 16.75
CA LEU A 83 1.40 -9.99 16.71
C LEU A 83 2.11 -9.97 18.07
N ARG A 84 1.36 -9.86 19.18
CA ARG A 84 1.92 -9.96 20.53
C ARG A 84 2.45 -11.36 20.83
N SER A 85 1.72 -12.39 20.40
CA SER A 85 2.18 -13.78 20.52
C SER A 85 3.49 -14.01 19.77
N LEU A 86 3.60 -13.50 18.53
CA LEU A 86 4.84 -13.58 17.75
C LEU A 86 6.00 -12.84 18.43
N GLY A 87 5.74 -11.67 19.02
CA GLY A 87 6.75 -10.94 19.78
C GLY A 87 7.24 -11.70 21.03
N ALA A 88 6.34 -12.41 21.71
CA ALA A 88 6.68 -13.24 22.86
C ALA A 88 7.54 -14.45 22.45
N GLU A 89 7.15 -15.15 21.38
CA GLU A 89 7.91 -16.27 20.82
C GLU A 89 9.30 -15.82 20.37
N TRP A 90 9.41 -14.69 19.68
CA TRP A 90 10.69 -14.10 19.28
C TRP A 90 11.60 -13.87 20.49
N ALA A 91 11.07 -13.25 21.56
CA ALA A 91 11.83 -12.98 22.77
C ALA A 91 12.28 -14.27 23.50
N GLU A 92 11.52 -15.35 23.42
CA GLU A 92 11.89 -16.65 23.99
C GLU A 92 13.01 -17.34 23.17
N LYS A 93 12.91 -17.29 21.84
CA LYS A 93 13.92 -17.84 20.94
C LYS A 93 15.25 -17.11 21.05
N ASP A 94 15.22 -15.78 21.13
CA ASP A 94 16.39 -14.93 21.34
C ASP A 94 17.12 -15.28 22.65
N LYS A 95 16.37 -15.42 23.76
CA LYS A 95 16.93 -15.88 25.05
C LYS A 95 17.56 -17.27 24.97
N SER A 96 17.06 -18.12 24.09
CA SER A 96 17.53 -19.49 23.91
C SER A 96 18.67 -19.61 22.89
N GLY A 97 19.10 -18.50 22.26
CA GLY A 97 20.07 -18.50 21.16
C GLY A 97 19.57 -19.25 19.91
N GLN A 98 18.26 -19.44 19.77
CA GLN A 98 17.65 -20.09 18.61
C GLN A 98 17.23 -19.03 17.59
N GLU A 99 17.43 -19.32 16.30
CA GLU A 99 16.94 -18.46 15.23
C GLU A 99 15.41 -18.43 15.23
N PHE A 100 14.84 -17.23 15.26
CA PHE A 100 13.41 -17.04 15.14
C PHE A 100 12.99 -17.15 13.68
N GLN A 101 12.35 -18.26 13.35
CA GLN A 101 11.78 -18.46 12.03
C GLN A 101 10.39 -17.84 12.01
N LEU A 102 10.30 -16.62 11.46
CA LEU A 102 9.02 -16.02 11.10
C LEU A 102 8.35 -17.00 10.13
N SER A 103 7.31 -17.69 10.58
CA SER A 103 6.81 -18.89 9.94
C SER A 103 6.07 -18.59 8.63
N THR A 104 6.81 -18.23 7.57
CA THR A 104 6.35 -18.31 6.18
C THR A 104 5.84 -19.72 5.89
N ILE A 105 6.45 -20.73 6.50
CA ILE A 105 6.02 -22.12 6.47
C ILE A 105 4.63 -22.31 7.11
N PHE A 106 4.27 -21.58 8.17
CA PHE A 106 2.94 -21.68 8.78
C PHE A 106 1.86 -21.05 7.90
N LEU A 107 2.13 -19.89 7.30
CA LEU A 107 1.21 -19.28 6.34
C LEU A 107 1.04 -20.15 5.08
N LEU A 108 2.13 -20.76 4.59
CA LEU A 108 2.08 -21.72 3.49
C LEU A 108 1.29 -22.97 3.88
N ASN A 109 1.48 -23.52 5.09
CA ASN A 109 0.74 -24.67 5.57
C ASN A 109 -0.75 -24.36 5.79
N LEU A 110 -1.09 -23.20 6.35
CA LEU A 110 -2.47 -22.77 6.53
C LEU A 110 -3.18 -22.59 5.18
N LEU A 111 -2.49 -21.98 4.21
CA LEU A 111 -2.98 -21.83 2.85
C LEU A 111 -3.11 -23.20 2.15
N LEU A 112 -2.15 -24.10 2.34
CA LEU A 112 -2.18 -25.45 1.77
C LEU A 112 -3.35 -26.27 2.32
N GLU A 113 -3.62 -26.20 3.63
CA GLU A 113 -4.79 -26.86 4.25
C GLU A 113 -6.11 -26.27 3.76
N PHE A 114 -6.19 -24.95 3.58
CA PHE A 114 -7.36 -24.30 3.00
C PHE A 114 -7.60 -24.77 1.55
N ILE A 115 -6.54 -24.83 0.72
CA ILE A 115 -6.61 -25.31 -0.67
C ILE A 115 -7.00 -26.79 -0.70
N LYS A 116 -6.41 -27.65 0.14
CA LYS A 116 -6.78 -29.07 0.25
C LYS A 116 -8.26 -29.24 0.59
N SER A 117 -8.77 -28.48 1.55
CA SER A 117 -10.18 -28.53 1.95
C SER A 117 -11.11 -28.12 0.80
N ALA A 118 -10.80 -27.02 0.10
CA ALA A 118 -11.59 -26.55 -1.04
C ALA A 118 -11.60 -27.56 -2.21
N ILE A 119 -10.45 -28.19 -2.50
CA ILE A 119 -10.33 -29.23 -3.52
C ILE A 119 -11.15 -30.47 -3.14
N GLN A 120 -11.06 -30.93 -1.89
CA GLN A 120 -11.83 -32.08 -1.39
C GLN A 120 -13.34 -31.81 -1.45
N GLN A 121 -13.79 -30.61 -1.10
CA GLN A 121 -15.20 -30.24 -1.18
C GLN A 121 -15.70 -30.22 -2.63
N THR A 122 -14.86 -29.78 -3.57
CA THR A 122 -15.17 -29.78 -5.01
C THR A 122 -15.23 -31.20 -5.57
N LEU A 123 -14.28 -32.06 -5.21
CA LEU A 123 -14.26 -33.49 -5.60
C LEU A 123 -15.48 -34.25 -5.05
N ALA A 124 -15.86 -34.01 -3.79
CA ALA A 124 -17.05 -34.61 -3.19
C ALA A 124 -18.35 -34.17 -3.89
N THR A 125 -18.38 -32.93 -4.39
CA THR A 125 -19.52 -32.40 -5.16
C THR A 125 -19.58 -33.02 -6.56
N ALA A 126 -18.43 -33.19 -7.22
CA ALA A 126 -18.35 -33.83 -8.55
C ALA A 126 -18.68 -35.33 -8.52
N ALA A 127 -18.45 -36.01 -7.40
CA ALA A 127 -18.76 -37.42 -7.22
C ALA A 127 -20.27 -37.73 -7.07
N ASN A 128 -21.14 -36.72 -6.98
CA ASN A 128 -22.59 -36.86 -6.96
C ASN A 128 -23.23 -36.35 -8.28
N PRO A 129 -23.22 -37.15 -9.37
CA PRO A 129 -23.77 -36.75 -10.66
C PRO A 129 -25.30 -36.93 -10.69
N MET A 130 -26.04 -36.12 -9.92
CA MET A 130 -27.46 -35.96 -10.16
C MET A 130 -27.72 -34.55 -10.67
N SER A 131 -28.12 -34.48 -11.94
CA SER A 131 -28.50 -33.30 -12.73
C SER A 131 -27.39 -32.72 -13.61
N SER A 132 -27.21 -33.29 -14.80
CA SER A 132 -26.50 -32.61 -15.89
C SER A 132 -27.52 -32.01 -16.87
N VAL A 133 -27.42 -30.70 -17.05
CA VAL A 133 -27.98 -29.97 -18.21
C VAL A 133 -26.88 -29.99 -19.27
N ALA A 134 -27.23 -30.48 -20.46
CA ALA A 134 -26.33 -30.62 -21.59
C ALA A 134 -25.93 -29.24 -22.15
N GLY A 135 -24.64 -28.92 -22.09
CA GLY A 135 -24.04 -27.75 -22.73
C GLY A 135 -22.62 -28.06 -23.17
N SER A 136 -22.41 -28.10 -24.48
CA SER A 136 -21.14 -28.42 -25.15
C SER A 136 -20.12 -27.29 -24.99
N HIS A 137 -19.06 -27.51 -24.20
CA HIS A 137 -17.84 -26.71 -24.21
C HIS A 137 -16.60 -27.58 -24.32
N GLN A 138 -15.62 -27.08 -25.09
CA GLN A 138 -14.39 -27.76 -25.48
C GLN A 138 -13.59 -28.27 -24.27
N MET A 139 -13.16 -29.52 -24.38
CA MET A 139 -12.48 -30.29 -23.35
C MET A 139 -11.12 -29.68 -22.97
N ALA A 140 -11.07 -29.00 -21.83
CA ALA A 140 -9.92 -29.14 -20.95
C ALA A 140 -9.95 -30.59 -20.44
N GLN A 141 -8.90 -31.35 -20.72
CA GLN A 141 -8.76 -32.72 -20.22
C GLN A 141 -8.92 -32.68 -18.69
N PRO A 142 -9.80 -33.52 -18.09
CA PRO A 142 -9.95 -33.58 -16.65
C PRO A 142 -8.59 -33.98 -16.07
N MET A 143 -8.03 -33.11 -15.24
CA MET A 143 -6.77 -33.38 -14.56
C MET A 143 -6.99 -34.54 -13.59
N ASP A 144 -6.18 -35.59 -13.72
CA ASP A 144 -6.32 -36.80 -12.91
C ASP A 144 -6.05 -36.50 -11.42
N VAL A 145 -6.74 -37.22 -10.53
CA VAL A 145 -6.68 -37.02 -9.08
C VAL A 145 -5.26 -37.25 -8.55
N GLU A 146 -4.54 -38.21 -9.13
CA GLU A 146 -3.14 -38.48 -8.77
C GLU A 146 -2.23 -37.28 -9.11
N THR A 147 -2.52 -36.56 -10.20
CA THR A 147 -1.75 -35.37 -10.60
C THR A 147 -1.98 -34.22 -9.62
N VAL A 148 -3.23 -34.02 -9.16
CA VAL A 148 -3.54 -32.99 -8.15
C VAL A 148 -2.90 -33.33 -6.81
N GLN A 149 -2.90 -34.60 -6.40
CA GLN A 149 -2.21 -35.05 -5.18
C GLN A 149 -0.69 -34.89 -5.27
N ALA A 150 -0.09 -35.19 -6.42
CA ALA A 150 1.33 -34.95 -6.66
C ALA A 150 1.67 -33.46 -6.56
N LEU A 151 0.85 -32.57 -7.16
CA LEU A 151 1.01 -31.12 -7.05
C LEU A 151 0.91 -30.63 -5.61
N ILE A 152 -0.05 -31.14 -4.82
CA ILE A 152 -0.19 -30.79 -3.40
C ILE A 152 1.05 -31.22 -2.61
N LYS A 153 1.57 -32.43 -2.88
CA LYS A 153 2.78 -32.94 -2.21
C LYS A 153 4.00 -32.09 -2.57
N SER A 154 4.26 -31.85 -3.85
CA SER A 154 5.36 -31.02 -4.34
C SER A 154 5.29 -29.58 -3.81
N ALA A 155 4.10 -28.99 -3.73
CA ALA A 155 3.91 -27.68 -3.12
C ALA A 155 4.24 -27.68 -1.61
N GLY A 156 3.92 -28.76 -0.89
CA GLY A 156 4.31 -28.96 0.51
C GLY A 156 5.82 -29.08 0.72
N ASP A 157 6.53 -29.64 -0.27
CA ASP A 157 7.99 -29.72 -0.29
C ASP A 157 8.67 -28.39 -0.73
N GLY A 158 7.88 -27.35 -1.02
CA GLY A 158 8.37 -26.01 -1.37
C GLY A 158 8.49 -25.73 -2.86
N ASP A 159 7.94 -26.58 -3.74
CA ASP A 159 7.93 -26.32 -5.18
C ASP A 159 6.95 -25.17 -5.55
N ILE A 160 7.54 -24.05 -5.94
CA ILE A 160 6.82 -22.81 -6.32
C ILE A 160 5.96 -23.03 -7.58
N GLN A 161 6.38 -23.88 -8.51
CA GLN A 161 5.63 -24.14 -9.75
C GLN A 161 4.37 -24.97 -9.46
N ALA A 162 4.49 -25.97 -8.59
CA ALA A 162 3.35 -26.76 -8.14
C ALA A 162 2.30 -25.87 -7.43
N LEU A 163 2.76 -24.93 -6.61
CA LEU A 163 1.91 -23.97 -5.90
C LEU A 163 1.20 -23.00 -6.85
N ALA A 164 1.91 -22.45 -7.85
CA ALA A 164 1.30 -21.59 -8.88
C ALA A 164 0.25 -22.35 -9.70
N THR A 165 0.50 -23.63 -10.01
CA THR A 165 -0.42 -24.49 -10.76
C THR A 165 -1.70 -24.75 -9.97
N LEU A 166 -1.59 -25.01 -8.65
CA LEU A 166 -2.75 -25.17 -7.77
C LEU A 166 -3.59 -23.89 -7.67
N PHE A 167 -2.97 -22.71 -7.62
CA PHE A 167 -3.69 -21.44 -7.63
C PHE A 167 -4.50 -21.22 -8.92
N ASN A 168 -3.90 -21.53 -10.07
CA ASN A 168 -4.60 -21.43 -11.35
C ASN A 168 -5.76 -22.44 -11.44
N LEU A 169 -5.56 -23.65 -10.90
CA LEU A 169 -6.61 -24.67 -10.85
C LEU A 169 -7.78 -24.26 -9.93
N GLN A 170 -7.49 -23.66 -8.78
CA GLN A 170 -8.50 -23.09 -7.90
C GLN A 170 -9.28 -21.96 -8.59
N ALA A 171 -8.60 -21.04 -9.27
CA ALA A 171 -9.25 -19.96 -10.00
C ALA A 171 -10.18 -20.50 -11.10
N ALA A 172 -9.75 -21.51 -11.84
CA ALA A 172 -10.56 -22.18 -12.86
C ALA A 172 -11.81 -22.84 -12.26
N LEU A 173 -11.69 -23.54 -11.12
CA LEU A 173 -12.83 -24.18 -10.44
C LEU A 173 -13.82 -23.16 -9.86
N THR A 174 -13.33 -22.03 -9.35
CA THR A 174 -14.18 -20.97 -8.78
C THR A 174 -15.06 -20.32 -9.85
N VAL A 175 -14.52 -20.12 -11.06
CA VAL A 175 -15.26 -19.55 -12.20
C VAL A 175 -16.40 -20.48 -12.66
N HIS A 176 -16.22 -21.80 -12.57
CA HIS A 176 -17.23 -22.77 -13.00
C HIS A 176 -18.34 -23.02 -11.97
N SER A 177 -18.13 -22.65 -10.70
CA SER A 177 -19.11 -22.85 -9.62
C SER A 177 -20.21 -21.76 -9.57
N GLY A 178 -20.14 -20.73 -10.43
CA GLY A 178 -21.14 -19.64 -10.47
C GLY A 178 -21.21 -18.76 -9.22
N ALA A 179 -20.35 -19.00 -8.23
CA ALA A 179 -20.19 -18.16 -7.06
C ALA A 179 -19.32 -16.95 -7.40
N ALA A 180 -19.91 -15.75 -7.38
CA ALA A 180 -19.21 -14.50 -7.69
C ALA A 180 -17.95 -14.32 -6.80
N PRO A 181 -16.77 -14.04 -7.37
CA PRO A 181 -15.55 -13.90 -6.58
C PRO A 181 -15.55 -12.58 -5.79
N ALA A 182 -15.27 -12.67 -4.50
CA ALA A 182 -14.76 -11.54 -3.73
C ALA A 182 -13.33 -11.23 -4.21
N ASN A 183 -13.12 -10.01 -4.71
CA ASN A 183 -11.88 -9.51 -5.30
C ASN A 183 -10.60 -9.84 -4.50
N LEU A 184 -9.71 -10.62 -5.12
CA LEU A 184 -8.28 -10.61 -4.82
C LEU A 184 -7.53 -10.46 -6.14
N GLY A 185 -6.73 -9.41 -6.27
CA GLY A 185 -6.15 -8.95 -7.53
C GLY A 185 -5.22 -9.96 -8.18
N THR A 186 -5.49 -10.24 -9.45
CA THR A 186 -4.67 -11.03 -10.37
C THR A 186 -3.34 -10.31 -10.64
N ILE A 187 -2.22 -10.98 -10.39
CA ILE A 187 -0.89 -10.56 -10.87
C ILE A 187 -0.61 -11.35 -12.14
N GLY A 188 -0.40 -10.65 -13.26
CA GLY A 188 -0.09 -11.26 -14.56
C GLY A 188 1.32 -11.85 -14.60
N SER A 189 1.42 -13.12 -14.96
CA SER A 189 2.69 -13.80 -15.24
C SER A 189 3.11 -13.58 -16.70
N SER A 190 4.25 -12.93 -16.92
CA SER A 190 4.93 -12.85 -18.20
C SER A 190 5.89 -14.04 -18.37
N SER A 191 5.76 -14.75 -19.48
CA SER A 191 6.60 -15.86 -19.93
C SER A 191 8.07 -15.47 -20.12
N ILE A 192 9.00 -16.26 -19.59
CA ILE A 192 10.45 -16.20 -19.88
C ILE A 192 10.84 -17.48 -20.62
N PRO A 193 11.55 -17.42 -21.76
CA PRO A 193 11.98 -18.61 -22.48
C PRO A 193 13.25 -19.22 -21.85
N SER A 194 13.29 -20.55 -21.90
CA SER A 194 14.32 -21.44 -21.38
C SER A 194 15.54 -21.49 -22.31
N ALA A 195 16.75 -21.45 -21.76
CA ALA A 195 17.99 -21.72 -22.50
C ALA A 195 18.79 -22.80 -21.77
N SER A 196 18.93 -23.94 -22.45
CA SER A 196 19.72 -25.11 -22.10
C SER A 196 21.19 -24.91 -22.45
N VAL A 197 22.10 -25.19 -21.50
CA VAL A 197 23.53 -25.40 -21.78
C VAL A 197 23.98 -26.68 -21.08
N SER A 198 24.61 -27.57 -21.86
CA SER A 198 25.13 -28.87 -21.45
C SER A 198 26.66 -28.90 -21.44
N GLY A 199 27.22 -29.52 -20.38
CA GLY A 199 28.50 -30.27 -20.36
C GLY A 199 29.80 -29.52 -19.99
N PRO A 200 30.92 -30.23 -19.74
CA PRO A 200 31.08 -31.45 -18.93
C PRO A 200 32.29 -31.38 -17.93
N SER A 201 32.49 -32.49 -17.21
CA SER A 201 33.29 -32.74 -15.99
C SER A 201 34.84 -32.77 -16.11
N THR A 202 35.49 -32.94 -14.93
CA THR A 202 36.89 -33.38 -14.60
C THR A 202 37.98 -32.28 -14.67
N THR A 203 39.03 -32.17 -13.82
CA THR A 203 39.79 -33.12 -12.97
C THR A 203 40.70 -32.35 -11.96
N THR A 204 41.06 -33.00 -10.84
CA THR A 204 42.33 -32.96 -10.05
C THR A 204 42.79 -31.73 -9.22
N ALA A 205 43.26 -32.06 -8.00
CA ALA A 205 43.92 -31.24 -6.97
C ALA A 205 45.39 -30.82 -7.34
N PRO A 206 46.07 -29.93 -6.58
CA PRO A 206 46.64 -30.32 -5.29
C PRO A 206 46.61 -29.24 -4.17
N SER A 207 46.86 -29.74 -2.97
CA SER A 207 46.92 -29.14 -1.65
C SER A 207 47.90 -27.96 -1.51
N LYS A 208 47.45 -26.88 -0.84
CA LYS A 208 48.32 -25.88 -0.21
C LYS A 208 48.00 -25.75 1.26
N THR A 209 48.99 -26.13 2.07
CA THR A 209 49.13 -25.88 3.50
C THR A 209 49.10 -24.38 3.78
N TYR A 210 48.22 -23.94 4.69
CA TYR A 210 48.27 -22.62 5.31
C TYR A 210 48.39 -22.77 6.83
N PRO A 211 49.25 -21.98 7.50
CA PRO A 211 49.39 -22.02 8.95
C PRO A 211 48.24 -21.28 9.64
N SER A 212 47.71 -21.89 10.70
CA SER A 212 46.76 -21.29 11.63
C SER A 212 47.34 -20.05 12.33
N PRO A 213 46.58 -18.95 12.47
CA PRO A 213 46.81 -17.96 13.50
C PRO A 213 46.10 -18.38 14.80
N ALA A 214 46.79 -18.13 15.90
CA ALA A 214 46.41 -18.49 17.26
C ALA A 214 45.10 -17.84 17.73
N LEU A 215 44.35 -18.60 18.53
CA LEU A 215 43.26 -18.15 19.38
C LEU A 215 43.78 -17.14 20.41
N ALA A 216 43.44 -15.87 20.24
CA ALA A 216 43.50 -14.88 21.31
C ALA A 216 42.08 -14.65 21.83
N ASN A 217 41.81 -15.25 22.99
CA ASN A 217 40.68 -14.90 23.86
C ASN A 217 40.85 -13.44 24.30
N SER A 218 40.01 -12.55 23.77
CA SER A 218 39.75 -11.24 24.35
C SER A 218 38.24 -11.04 24.35
N GLY A 219 37.62 -11.38 25.47
CA GLY A 219 36.30 -10.86 25.79
C GLY A 219 36.42 -9.34 25.92
N THR A 220 35.79 -8.61 25.00
CA THR A 220 35.65 -7.16 25.12
C THR A 220 34.21 -6.81 24.80
N SER A 221 33.46 -6.54 25.87
CA SER A 221 32.14 -5.93 25.83
C SER A 221 32.23 -4.54 25.17
N LEU A 222 31.97 -4.48 23.87
CA LEU A 222 31.90 -3.27 23.04
C LEU A 222 30.65 -3.35 22.16
N SER A 223 29.46 -3.34 22.75
CA SER A 223 28.19 -3.39 21.99
C SER A 223 27.33 -2.12 22.10
N SER A 224 27.80 -1.06 22.79
CA SER A 224 27.00 0.18 22.92
C SER A 224 27.45 1.34 22.00
N SER A 225 28.62 1.25 21.37
CA SER A 225 29.18 2.33 20.54
C SER A 225 28.74 2.28 19.06
N SER A 226 28.51 1.07 18.52
CA SER A 226 28.03 0.86 17.15
C SER A 226 26.62 1.43 16.94
N ASP A 227 25.74 1.26 17.91
CA ASP A 227 24.33 1.61 17.78
C ASP A 227 24.14 3.13 17.76
N SER A 228 24.96 3.86 18.53
CA SER A 228 25.04 5.32 18.50
C SER A 228 25.44 5.87 17.13
N ALA A 229 26.44 5.25 16.48
CA ALA A 229 26.90 5.65 15.16
C ALA A 229 25.85 5.36 14.07
N ILE A 230 25.16 4.22 14.16
CA ILE A 230 24.08 3.84 13.24
C ILE A 230 22.88 4.80 13.38
N LEU A 231 22.47 5.14 14.61
CA LEU A 231 21.39 6.10 14.86
C LEU A 231 21.75 7.52 14.42
N SER A 232 23.00 7.94 14.61
CA SER A 232 23.50 9.25 14.17
C SER A 232 23.53 9.36 12.63
N SER A 233 23.98 8.30 11.95
CA SER A 233 23.91 8.17 10.48
C SER A 233 22.47 8.21 9.98
N GLY A 234 21.55 7.51 10.65
CA GLY A 234 20.12 7.53 10.33
C GLY A 234 19.52 8.93 10.43
N ASN A 235 19.84 9.68 11.49
CA ASN A 235 19.36 11.05 11.68
C ASN A 235 19.90 12.01 10.61
N LEU A 236 21.18 11.93 10.25
CA LEU A 236 21.76 12.73 9.16
C LEU A 236 21.06 12.46 7.83
N THR A 237 20.75 11.20 7.56
CA THR A 237 20.09 10.80 6.32
C THR A 237 18.62 11.25 6.29
N ILE A 238 17.94 11.25 7.44
CA ILE A 238 16.60 11.85 7.60
C ILE A 238 16.65 13.36 7.35
N GLU A 239 17.65 14.07 7.88
CA GLU A 239 17.79 15.51 7.66
C GLU A 239 18.09 15.85 6.19
N ALA A 240 18.94 15.06 5.53
CA ALA A 240 19.21 15.20 4.11
C ALA A 240 17.93 15.02 3.26
N LEU A 241 17.05 14.08 3.64
CA LEU A 241 15.73 14.01 3.00
C LEU A 241 14.90 15.25 3.31
N LYS A 242 14.83 15.73 4.55
CA LYS A 242 13.98 16.86 4.93
C LYS A 242 14.29 18.15 4.16
N LYS A 243 15.52 18.32 3.64
CA LYS A 243 15.96 19.53 2.92
C LYS A 243 15.64 19.58 1.42
N ALA A 244 15.06 18.55 0.82
CA ALA A 244 14.67 18.64 -0.59
C ALA A 244 13.47 19.60 -0.73
N GLU A 245 13.74 20.86 -1.09
CA GLU A 245 12.75 21.92 -1.22
C GLU A 245 12.06 21.90 -2.59
N GLY A 246 12.74 21.37 -3.62
CA GLY A 246 12.25 21.37 -5.01
C GLY A 246 12.07 20.00 -5.66
N LEU A 247 11.41 19.99 -6.81
CA LEU A 247 11.30 18.82 -7.71
C LEU A 247 12.68 18.37 -8.23
N ARG A 248 13.57 19.33 -8.52
CA ARG A 248 14.93 19.06 -9.02
C ARG A 248 15.72 18.23 -8.01
N ASP A 249 15.75 18.67 -6.75
CA ASP A 249 16.46 17.98 -5.68
C ASP A 249 15.92 16.56 -5.47
N VAL A 250 14.59 16.40 -5.50
CA VAL A 250 13.95 15.09 -5.33
C VAL A 250 14.36 14.12 -6.44
N ILE A 251 14.38 14.57 -7.69
CA ILE A 251 14.80 13.72 -8.82
C ILE A 251 16.27 13.35 -8.67
N SER A 252 17.14 14.31 -8.36
CA SER A 252 18.58 14.04 -8.13
C SER A 252 18.81 13.04 -6.99
N GLN A 253 18.07 13.15 -5.88
CA GLN A 253 18.19 12.22 -4.76
C GLN A 253 17.75 10.79 -5.11
N VAL A 254 16.71 10.65 -5.94
CA VAL A 254 16.26 9.32 -6.39
C VAL A 254 17.28 8.70 -7.35
N GLU A 255 17.83 9.48 -8.27
CA GLU A 255 18.85 9.02 -9.22
C GLU A 255 20.16 8.64 -8.56
N ASN A 256 20.58 9.39 -7.54
CA ASN A 256 21.76 9.09 -6.74
C ASN A 256 21.58 7.86 -5.82
N GLY A 257 20.41 7.21 -5.85
CA GLY A 257 20.11 6.03 -5.03
C GLY A 257 19.92 6.33 -3.54
N GLU A 258 19.87 7.59 -3.13
CA GLU A 258 19.70 7.96 -1.71
C GLU A 258 18.35 7.48 -1.18
N VAL A 259 17.29 7.64 -1.97
CA VAL A 259 15.94 7.20 -1.60
C VAL A 259 15.87 5.68 -1.42
N ALA A 260 16.60 4.91 -2.24
CA ALA A 260 16.68 3.45 -2.12
C ALA A 260 17.40 3.02 -0.83
N ARG A 261 18.57 3.63 -0.53
CA ARG A 261 19.30 3.36 0.72
C ARG A 261 18.46 3.65 1.97
N ILE A 262 17.63 4.68 1.93
CA ILE A 262 16.80 5.06 3.09
C ILE A 262 15.60 4.13 3.26
N ARG A 263 15.08 3.59 2.16
CA ARG A 263 14.00 2.61 2.18
C ARG A 263 14.38 1.36 2.97
N GLU A 264 15.64 0.97 2.91
CA GLU A 264 16.19 -0.14 3.70
C GLU A 264 16.35 0.23 5.18
N LEU A 265 16.66 1.50 5.47
CA LEU A 265 17.00 1.93 6.82
C LEU A 265 15.78 2.34 7.68
N ILE A 266 14.68 2.85 7.08
CA ILE A 266 13.63 3.53 7.86
C ILE A 266 12.21 3.26 7.35
N THR A 267 11.27 3.17 8.30
CA THR A 267 9.80 3.12 8.10
C THR A 267 9.17 4.45 7.61
N LEU A 268 9.94 5.44 7.13
CA LEU A 268 9.44 6.71 6.57
C LEU A 268 8.83 6.53 5.16
N LYS A 269 7.97 5.52 5.06
CA LYS A 269 7.32 5.01 3.85
C LYS A 269 6.59 6.10 3.09
N ILE A 270 5.98 7.07 3.78
CA ILE A 270 5.21 8.13 3.11
C ILE A 270 6.13 9.05 2.30
N THR A 271 7.20 9.59 2.88
CA THR A 271 8.09 10.54 2.17
C THR A 271 8.83 9.86 1.04
N VAL A 272 9.36 8.65 1.28
CA VAL A 272 10.03 7.82 0.27
C VAL A 272 9.08 7.53 -0.89
N ASN A 273 7.86 7.03 -0.61
CA ASN A 273 6.88 6.73 -1.65
C ASN A 273 6.50 7.96 -2.48
N ARG A 274 6.45 9.16 -1.88
CA ARG A 274 6.15 10.40 -2.63
C ARG A 274 7.24 10.74 -3.63
N ARG A 275 8.51 10.60 -3.26
CA ARG A 275 9.67 10.88 -4.13
C ARG A 275 9.79 9.86 -5.25
N GLU A 276 9.69 8.58 -4.89
CA GLU A 276 9.66 7.48 -5.86
C GLU A 276 8.52 7.65 -6.86
N ARG A 277 7.34 8.06 -6.41
CA ARG A 277 6.21 8.32 -7.29
C ARG A 277 6.52 9.40 -8.32
N VAL A 278 7.11 10.52 -7.92
CA VAL A 278 7.51 11.59 -8.85
C VAL A 278 8.59 11.11 -9.83
N ALA A 279 9.58 10.33 -9.36
CA ALA A 279 10.60 9.78 -10.23
C ALA A 279 10.04 8.74 -11.23
N ASN A 280 9.04 7.96 -10.81
CA ASN A 280 8.34 7.03 -11.70
C ASN A 280 7.54 7.77 -12.77
N GLU A 281 6.94 8.92 -12.45
CA GLU A 281 6.30 9.78 -13.44
C GLU A 281 7.28 10.29 -14.49
N LEU A 282 8.46 10.76 -14.06
CA LEU A 282 9.52 11.17 -14.97
C LEU A 282 9.93 10.03 -15.91
N ARG A 283 10.14 8.81 -15.38
CA ARG A 283 10.53 7.65 -16.18
C ARG A 283 9.43 7.18 -17.14
N ASN A 284 8.20 7.06 -16.66
CA ASN A 284 7.11 6.41 -17.40
C ASN A 284 6.39 7.35 -18.36
N GLU A 285 6.15 8.60 -17.95
CA GLU A 285 5.33 9.55 -18.74
C GLU A 285 6.18 10.54 -19.53
N PHE A 286 7.44 10.75 -19.14
CA PHE A 286 8.35 11.67 -19.83
C PHE A 286 9.55 10.94 -20.45
N ASN A 287 9.58 9.60 -20.43
CA ASN A 287 10.69 8.79 -20.95
C ASN A 287 12.06 9.17 -20.37
N GLY A 288 12.09 9.71 -19.14
CA GLY A 288 13.31 10.23 -18.52
C GLY A 288 13.75 11.62 -19.00
N ASP A 289 12.99 12.29 -19.87
CA ASP A 289 13.28 13.66 -20.31
C ASP A 289 12.98 14.67 -19.20
N LYS A 290 14.05 15.05 -18.48
CA LYS A 290 14.00 16.00 -17.36
C LYS A 290 13.58 17.38 -17.80
N ASP A 291 14.04 17.84 -18.96
CA ASP A 291 13.77 19.20 -19.41
C ASP A 291 12.31 19.34 -19.76
N ARG A 292 11.75 18.39 -20.52
CA ARG A 292 10.30 18.33 -20.79
C ARG A 292 9.49 18.23 -19.51
N PHE A 293 9.93 17.43 -18.54
CA PHE A 293 9.27 17.33 -17.23
C PHE A 293 9.27 18.67 -16.49
N PHE A 294 10.42 19.34 -16.38
CA PHE A 294 10.52 20.62 -15.69
C PHE A 294 9.74 21.71 -16.41
N THR A 295 9.86 21.83 -17.73
CA THR A 295 9.06 22.77 -18.53
C THR A 295 7.56 22.53 -18.35
N PHE A 296 7.10 21.28 -18.25
CA PHE A 296 5.70 20.97 -18.01
C PHE A 296 5.20 21.47 -16.64
N PHE A 297 6.03 21.37 -15.59
CA PHE A 297 5.70 21.78 -14.23
C PHE A 297 6.13 23.20 -13.85
N THR A 298 6.77 23.94 -14.75
CA THR A 298 7.01 25.38 -14.59
C THR A 298 5.68 26.12 -14.62
N VAL A 299 5.43 26.95 -13.61
CA VAL A 299 4.19 27.75 -13.55
C VAL A 299 4.25 28.81 -14.65
N ALA A 300 3.37 28.72 -15.65
CA ALA A 300 3.20 29.78 -16.64
C ALA A 300 2.83 31.08 -15.90
N GLN A 301 3.73 32.05 -15.99
CA GLN A 301 3.72 33.29 -15.21
C GLN A 301 2.42 34.10 -15.40
N ASP A 302 1.73 33.90 -16.53
CA ASP A 302 0.48 34.57 -16.89
C ASP A 302 -0.67 34.28 -15.92
N SER A 303 -0.66 33.13 -15.23
CA SER A 303 -1.67 32.79 -14.23
C SER A 303 -1.48 33.49 -12.87
N GLN A 304 -0.24 33.89 -12.55
CA GLN A 304 0.13 34.53 -11.28
C GLN A 304 0.07 36.07 -11.35
N ASN A 305 0.24 36.63 -12.56
CA ASN A 305 0.30 38.08 -12.81
C ASN A 305 -1.03 38.82 -12.54
N ALA A 306 -2.16 38.11 -12.39
CA ALA A 306 -3.43 38.74 -12.01
C ALA A 306 -3.47 39.20 -10.55
N LEU A 307 -2.61 38.67 -9.65
CA LEU A 307 -2.82 38.84 -8.21
C LEU A 307 -1.76 39.68 -7.48
N LYS A 308 -0.48 39.74 -7.89
CA LYS A 308 0.54 40.41 -7.05
C LYS A 308 1.66 41.12 -7.83
N LYS A 309 1.44 42.40 -8.15
CA LYS A 309 2.47 43.39 -8.55
C LYS A 309 3.46 43.74 -7.42
N ARG A 310 4.11 42.79 -6.74
CA ARG A 310 5.10 43.12 -5.68
C ARG A 310 6.44 42.40 -5.85
N LYS A 311 7.45 43.23 -6.09
CA LYS A 311 8.89 43.10 -5.83
C LYS A 311 9.65 41.96 -6.54
N LYS A 312 10.10 42.33 -7.74
CA LYS A 312 11.23 41.89 -8.54
C LYS A 312 12.43 41.34 -7.72
N SER A 313 12.50 40.02 -7.57
CA SER A 313 13.75 39.25 -7.50
C SER A 313 13.71 38.23 -8.63
N GLN A 314 14.89 37.84 -9.14
CA GLN A 314 15.09 37.18 -10.44
C GLN A 314 14.14 36.00 -10.75
N PRO A 315 13.79 35.79 -12.04
CA PRO A 315 12.94 34.70 -12.48
C PRO A 315 13.73 33.39 -12.53
N ALA A 316 14.10 32.84 -11.37
CA ALA A 316 14.34 31.41 -11.34
C ALA A 316 13.00 30.74 -11.69
N GLU A 317 12.99 29.90 -12.72
CA GLU A 317 11.79 29.17 -13.15
C GLU A 317 11.11 28.54 -11.93
N GLU A 318 9.98 29.11 -11.52
CA GLU A 318 9.28 28.66 -10.33
C GLU A 318 8.55 27.36 -10.66
N LEU A 319 9.20 26.25 -10.33
CA LEU A 319 8.62 24.93 -10.42
C LEU A 319 7.49 24.80 -9.40
N ARG A 320 6.41 24.10 -9.78
CA ARG A 320 5.33 23.79 -8.84
C ARG A 320 5.88 23.06 -7.61
N PRO A 321 5.41 23.39 -6.39
CA PRO A 321 5.82 22.69 -5.18
C PRO A 321 5.61 21.18 -5.29
N LEU A 322 6.60 20.39 -4.85
CA LEU A 322 6.58 18.92 -4.88
C LEU A 322 5.26 18.33 -4.38
N ARG A 323 4.75 18.87 -3.27
CA ARG A 323 3.51 18.41 -2.66
C ARG A 323 2.33 18.48 -3.62
N LEU A 324 2.21 19.57 -4.38
CA LEU A 324 1.10 19.77 -5.32
C LEU A 324 1.20 18.80 -6.50
N VAL A 325 2.42 18.55 -7.00
CA VAL A 325 2.64 17.57 -8.07
C VAL A 325 2.25 16.17 -7.60
N VAL A 326 2.64 15.78 -6.39
CA VAL A 326 2.29 14.47 -5.81
C VAL A 326 0.78 14.30 -5.63
N GLU A 327 0.08 15.33 -5.16
CA GLU A 327 -1.38 15.31 -5.01
C GLU A 327 -2.06 15.25 -6.40
N ALA A 328 -1.55 16.01 -7.38
CA ALA A 328 -2.04 16.00 -8.75
C ALA A 328 -1.92 14.63 -9.44
N ILE A 329 -0.86 13.85 -9.15
CA ILE A 329 -0.73 12.45 -9.66
C ILE A 329 -1.96 11.62 -9.26
N VAL A 330 -2.36 11.70 -7.99
CA VAL A 330 -3.51 10.93 -7.48
C VAL A 330 -4.82 11.37 -8.14
N HIS A 331 -4.99 12.68 -8.35
CA HIS A 331 -6.18 13.23 -9.02
C HIS A 331 -6.25 12.82 -10.48
N ARG A 332 -5.11 12.89 -11.17
CA ARG A 332 -4.95 12.45 -12.55
C ARG A 332 -5.28 10.96 -12.70
N ASP A 333 -4.68 10.10 -11.88
CA ASP A 333 -4.92 8.65 -11.94
C ASP A 333 -6.39 8.32 -11.71
N ARG A 334 -7.02 8.99 -10.74
CA ARG A 334 -8.47 8.85 -10.50
C ARG A 334 -9.30 9.31 -11.70
N ALA A 335 -8.88 10.35 -12.41
CA ALA A 335 -9.57 10.82 -13.61
C ALA A 335 -9.46 9.83 -14.78
N PHE A 336 -8.42 8.98 -14.79
CA PHE A 336 -8.19 7.95 -15.80
C PHE A 336 -8.73 6.57 -15.44
N ASN A 337 -9.20 6.34 -14.21
CA ASN A 337 -9.84 5.06 -13.81
C ASN A 337 -11.24 4.83 -14.41
N GLY A 338 -11.65 5.61 -15.42
CA GLY A 338 -12.90 5.41 -16.14
C GLY A 338 -12.79 4.38 -17.27
N VAL A 339 -13.93 3.91 -17.77
CA VAL A 339 -13.98 3.06 -18.97
C VAL A 339 -13.70 3.95 -20.19
N PHE A 340 -12.48 3.89 -20.73
CA PHE A 340 -12.11 4.56 -21.97
C PHE A 340 -12.07 3.56 -23.12
N VAL A 341 -12.72 3.90 -24.23
CA VAL A 341 -12.61 3.14 -25.49
C VAL A 341 -11.22 3.41 -26.06
N ALA A 342 -10.36 2.40 -26.07
CA ALA A 342 -8.95 2.52 -26.44
C ALA A 342 -8.74 3.13 -27.85
N GLU A 343 -9.60 2.75 -28.81
CA GLU A 343 -9.48 3.20 -30.22
C GLU A 343 -9.66 4.72 -30.39
N LEU A 344 -10.65 5.31 -29.72
CA LEU A 344 -10.85 6.76 -29.75
C LEU A 344 -9.75 7.52 -29.01
N TRP A 345 -9.13 6.84 -28.04
CA TRP A 345 -8.06 7.42 -27.24
C TRP A 345 -6.76 7.54 -28.02
N GLU A 346 -6.37 6.48 -28.71
CA GLU A 346 -5.13 6.42 -29.48
C GLU A 346 -5.13 7.43 -30.62
N GLY A 347 -6.22 7.56 -31.38
CA GLY A 347 -6.30 8.51 -32.49
C GLY A 347 -6.23 9.98 -32.07
N LYS A 348 -6.88 10.35 -30.96
CA LYS A 348 -6.94 11.75 -30.51
C LYS A 348 -5.68 12.18 -29.74
N TRP A 349 -5.03 11.25 -29.06
CA TRP A 349 -3.97 11.54 -28.10
C TRP A 349 -2.62 10.89 -28.44
N ALA A 350 -2.45 10.38 -29.66
CA ALA A 350 -1.19 9.83 -30.15
C ALA A 350 0.00 10.78 -29.83
N GLY A 351 1.02 10.23 -29.18
CA GLY A 351 2.26 10.94 -28.83
C GLY A 351 2.18 11.88 -27.62
N LYS A 352 1.01 12.03 -26.99
CA LYS A 352 0.87 12.81 -25.75
C LYS A 352 0.92 11.91 -24.53
N ASN A 353 1.58 12.36 -23.48
CA ASN A 353 1.60 11.64 -22.21
C ASN A 353 0.32 11.90 -21.39
N LYS A 354 0.09 11.13 -20.32
CA LYS A 354 -1.14 11.27 -19.51
C LYS A 354 -1.29 12.67 -18.91
N TRP A 355 -0.18 13.33 -18.59
CA TRP A 355 -0.18 14.70 -18.04
C TRP A 355 -0.65 15.73 -19.07
N GLU A 356 -0.15 15.67 -20.29
CA GLU A 356 -0.55 16.54 -21.40
C GLU A 356 -2.00 16.32 -21.78
N ILE A 357 -2.47 15.06 -21.76
CA ILE A 357 -3.87 14.76 -21.99
C ILE A 357 -4.74 15.33 -20.87
N TRP A 358 -4.34 15.13 -19.60
CA TRP A 358 -5.06 15.63 -18.43
C TRP A 358 -5.18 17.17 -18.43
N ARG A 359 -4.12 17.86 -18.86
CA ARG A 359 -4.12 19.31 -19.10
C ARG A 359 -5.02 19.69 -20.28
N ALA A 360 -4.94 18.99 -21.41
CA ALA A 360 -5.74 19.28 -22.60
C ALA A 360 -7.25 19.08 -22.41
N ILE A 361 -7.67 18.18 -21.53
CA ILE A 361 -9.08 18.01 -21.16
C ILE A 361 -9.56 19.03 -20.09
N GLY A 362 -8.69 19.94 -19.64
CA GLY A 362 -9.03 20.97 -18.66
C GLY A 362 -9.35 20.44 -17.26
N LYS A 363 -8.90 19.21 -16.92
CA LYS A 363 -9.09 18.61 -15.60
C LYS A 363 -7.89 18.80 -14.68
N GLU A 364 -6.87 19.52 -15.14
CA GLU A 364 -5.67 19.82 -14.36
C GLU A 364 -6.02 20.66 -13.13
N ASP A 365 -5.84 20.05 -11.95
CA ASP A 365 -6.14 20.68 -10.67
C ASP A 365 -4.96 20.48 -9.70
N TYR A 366 -4.40 21.61 -9.25
CA TYR A 366 -3.35 21.66 -8.23
C TYR A 366 -3.85 22.31 -6.93
N SER A 367 -5.18 22.45 -6.77
CA SER A 367 -5.76 23.08 -5.58
C SER A 367 -5.63 22.16 -4.37
N ARG A 368 -5.20 22.76 -3.25
CA ARG A 368 -5.17 22.11 -1.96
C ARG A 368 -6.60 22.11 -1.41
N LYS A 369 -7.29 20.98 -1.48
CA LYS A 369 -8.60 20.82 -0.82
C LYS A 369 -8.49 20.84 0.69
#